data_AF-A0A6G3PLL4-F1
#
_entry.id   AF-A0A6G3PLL4-F1
#
_cell.length_a   1.000
_cell.length_b   1.000
_cell.length_c   1.000
_cell.angle_alpha   90.00
_cell.angle_beta   90.00
_cell.angle_gamma   90.00
#
_symmetry.space_group_name_H-M   'P 1'
#
loop_
_entity.id
_entity.type
_entity.pdbx_description
1 polymer ?
#
loop_
_entity_poly.entity_id
_entity_poly.type
_entity_poly.pdbx_seq_one_letter_code
_entity_poly.pdbx_strand_id
1 'polypeptide(L)'
;MESGDSYAHAYEDLAGEGGLPPERADALAGLVGDLGSLVVSVKVETDGPVSDAAERVAGRIRSGVGEPDCRVQAAEGGEDAVVGPLRRETGDPLDALREAMTALGGTWGEVAAVSPGDDPVYYACRDAVEGDADGPGGGVVRIHLWAATAWSLARYVGEQAD
;
A
#
# COMPACT_ATOMS: atom_id res chain seq x y z
N MET A 1 10.85 -3.00 -28.93
CA MET A 1 9.50 -3.40 -28.47
C MET A 1 9.65 -4.80 -27.91
N GLU A 2 10.02 -4.90 -26.64
CA GLU A 2 10.24 -6.17 -25.91
C GLU A 2 9.83 -5.94 -24.45
N SER A 3 8.55 -5.64 -24.24
CA SER A 3 8.01 -5.36 -22.90
C SER A 3 6.70 -6.09 -22.64
N GLY A 4 6.35 -7.10 -23.45
CA GLY A 4 5.14 -7.92 -23.28
C GLY A 4 5.40 -9.23 -22.55
N ASP A 5 6.49 -9.93 -22.90
CA ASP A 5 6.76 -11.29 -22.40
C ASP A 5 7.32 -11.34 -20.96
N SER A 6 7.97 -10.26 -20.49
CA SER A 6 8.53 -10.21 -19.14
C SER A 6 7.48 -10.08 -18.04
N TYR A 7 6.31 -9.49 -18.35
CA TYR A 7 5.23 -9.35 -17.37
C TYR A 7 4.41 -10.63 -17.25
N ALA A 8 4.24 -11.36 -18.37
CA ALA A 8 3.52 -12.63 -18.38
C ALA A 8 4.23 -13.68 -17.51
N HIS A 9 5.57 -13.76 -17.57
CA HIS A 9 6.32 -14.72 -16.75
C HIS A 9 6.32 -14.40 -15.25
N ALA A 10 6.43 -13.14 -14.87
CA ALA A 10 6.39 -12.77 -13.46
C ALA A 10 4.95 -12.86 -12.87
N TYR A 11 3.92 -12.72 -13.71
CA TYR A 11 2.54 -13.04 -13.36
C TYR A 11 2.31 -14.55 -13.20
N GLU A 12 2.86 -15.36 -14.10
CA GLU A 12 2.84 -16.82 -14.02
C GLU A 12 3.60 -17.35 -12.79
N ASP A 13 4.70 -16.72 -12.38
CA ASP A 13 5.43 -17.06 -11.15
C ASP A 13 4.64 -16.67 -9.88
N LEU A 14 3.91 -15.53 -9.90
CA LEU A 14 3.01 -15.12 -8.81
C LEU A 14 1.84 -16.08 -8.62
N ALA A 15 1.21 -16.50 -9.73
CA ALA A 15 0.11 -17.46 -9.71
C ALA A 15 0.60 -18.90 -9.49
N GLY A 16 1.79 -19.24 -9.98
CA GLY A 16 2.35 -20.59 -10.01
C GLY A 16 3.19 -20.98 -8.80
N GLU A 17 4.08 -20.09 -8.33
CA GLU A 17 4.93 -20.33 -7.14
C GLU A 17 4.32 -19.75 -5.85
N GLY A 18 3.51 -18.69 -5.95
CA GLY A 18 2.88 -18.01 -4.80
C GLY A 18 1.46 -18.47 -4.44
N GLY A 19 0.79 -19.19 -5.34
CA GLY A 19 -0.60 -19.63 -5.15
C GLY A 19 -1.65 -18.51 -5.16
N LEU A 20 -1.31 -17.32 -5.67
CA LEU A 20 -2.24 -16.19 -5.72
C LEU A 20 -3.24 -16.32 -6.89
N PRO A 21 -4.53 -16.02 -6.67
CA PRO A 21 -5.52 -15.98 -7.74
C PRO A 21 -5.17 -14.94 -8.83
N PRO A 22 -5.44 -15.24 -10.12
CA PRO A 22 -5.12 -14.37 -11.26
C PRO A 22 -5.67 -12.95 -11.11
N GLU A 23 -6.93 -12.81 -10.69
CA GLU A 23 -7.58 -11.52 -10.44
C GLU A 23 -6.91 -10.67 -9.34
N ARG A 24 -6.17 -11.28 -8.42
CA ARG A 24 -5.44 -10.57 -7.35
C ARG A 24 -4.02 -10.22 -7.76
N ALA A 25 -3.41 -11.03 -8.62
CA ALA A 25 -2.15 -10.70 -9.28
C ALA A 25 -2.32 -9.47 -10.20
N ASP A 26 -3.49 -9.30 -10.83
CA ASP A 26 -3.80 -8.16 -11.69
C ASP A 26 -3.87 -6.82 -10.92
N ALA A 27 -4.43 -6.82 -9.70
CA ALA A 27 -4.39 -5.65 -8.81
C ALA A 27 -2.96 -5.23 -8.44
N LEU A 28 -2.00 -6.16 -8.56
CA LEU A 28 -0.58 -5.98 -8.29
C LEU A 28 0.26 -5.94 -9.58
N ALA A 29 -0.36 -6.04 -10.78
CA ALA A 29 0.34 -6.19 -12.06
C ALA A 29 1.29 -5.02 -12.37
N GLY A 30 0.94 -3.81 -11.93
CA GLY A 30 1.83 -2.65 -12.05
C GLY A 30 2.96 -2.59 -11.02
N LEU A 31 3.03 -3.53 -10.08
CA LEU A 31 4.11 -3.77 -9.11
C LEU A 31 4.85 -5.09 -9.36
N VAL A 32 4.51 -5.86 -10.41
CA VAL A 32 5.18 -7.14 -10.73
C VAL A 32 6.68 -6.97 -11.02
N GLY A 33 7.09 -5.83 -11.59
CA GLY A 33 8.51 -5.46 -11.73
C GLY A 33 9.19 -4.98 -10.43
N ASP A 34 8.44 -4.93 -9.33
CA ASP A 34 8.78 -4.31 -8.04
C ASP A 34 8.41 -5.24 -6.86
N LEU A 35 8.31 -6.56 -7.07
CA LEU A 35 7.86 -7.51 -6.04
C LEU A 35 8.74 -7.54 -4.78
N GLY A 36 10.05 -7.34 -4.96
CA GLY A 36 11.01 -7.18 -3.86
C GLY A 36 11.10 -5.75 -3.32
N SER A 37 10.42 -4.80 -3.96
CA SER A 37 10.44 -3.41 -3.53
C SER A 37 9.51 -3.20 -2.34
N LEU A 38 9.92 -2.31 -1.43
CA LEU A 38 9.08 -1.87 -0.34
C LEU A 38 7.90 -1.06 -0.87
N VAL A 39 6.72 -1.34 -0.32
CA VAL A 39 5.49 -0.62 -0.62
C VAL A 39 4.76 -0.28 0.67
N VAL A 40 3.94 0.76 0.61
CA VAL A 40 2.97 1.09 1.65
C VAL A 40 1.57 0.98 1.05
N SER A 41 0.76 0.10 1.60
CA SER A 41 -0.67 0.02 1.29
C SER A 41 -1.46 0.90 2.24
N VAL A 42 -2.50 1.52 1.70
CA VAL A 42 -3.38 2.46 2.35
C VAL A 42 -4.81 1.98 2.15
N LYS A 43 -5.55 1.86 3.25
CA LYS A 43 -7.01 1.74 3.23
C LYS A 43 -7.62 2.88 4.01
N VAL A 44 -8.72 3.45 3.50
CA VAL A 44 -9.46 4.51 4.20
C VAL A 44 -10.90 4.06 4.42
N GLU A 45 -11.29 3.89 5.68
CA GLU A 45 -12.67 3.60 6.07
C GLU A 45 -13.40 4.91 6.36
N THR A 46 -14.59 5.07 5.78
CA THR A 46 -15.38 6.30 5.88
C THR A 46 -16.87 5.94 6.02
N ASP A 47 -17.64 6.78 6.72
CA ASP A 47 -19.08 6.56 6.95
C ASP A 47 -19.97 6.92 5.74
N GLY A 48 -19.38 7.37 4.62
CA GLY A 48 -20.09 7.80 3.42
C GLY A 48 -19.23 7.67 2.17
N PRO A 49 -19.76 7.85 0.96
CA PRO A 49 -18.98 7.70 -0.26
C PRO A 49 -17.97 8.86 -0.39
N VAL A 50 -16.71 8.57 -0.05
CA VAL A 50 -15.60 9.50 -0.28
C VAL A 50 -14.78 9.01 -1.46
N SER A 51 -15.12 9.49 -2.66
CA SER A 51 -14.32 9.21 -3.86
C SER A 51 -12.86 9.60 -3.59
N ASP A 52 -11.95 8.72 -3.99
CA ASP A 52 -10.51 8.96 -4.05
C ASP A 52 -9.85 9.27 -2.69
N ALA A 53 -10.45 8.80 -1.58
CA ALA A 53 -9.91 9.03 -0.24
C ALA A 53 -8.53 8.41 -0.07
N ALA A 54 -8.37 7.14 -0.45
CA ALA A 54 -7.10 6.44 -0.36
C ALA A 54 -6.06 7.00 -1.33
N GLU A 55 -6.47 7.38 -2.54
CA GLU A 55 -5.57 8.02 -3.52
C GLU A 55 -5.01 9.34 -2.98
N ARG A 56 -5.84 10.17 -2.33
CA ARG A 56 -5.39 11.43 -1.71
C ARG A 56 -4.40 11.18 -0.57
N VAL A 57 -4.64 10.20 0.29
CA VAL A 57 -3.72 9.82 1.37
C VAL A 57 -2.40 9.30 0.78
N ALA A 58 -2.48 8.41 -0.21
CA ALA A 58 -1.33 7.87 -0.93
C ALA A 58 -0.51 8.98 -1.62
N GLY A 59 -1.16 9.98 -2.21
CA GLY A 59 -0.51 11.14 -2.82
C GLY A 59 0.27 11.99 -1.82
N ARG A 60 -0.20 12.12 -0.57
CA ARG A 60 0.54 12.79 0.51
C ARG A 60 1.75 11.98 0.96
N ILE A 61 1.59 10.67 1.11
CA ILE A 61 2.71 9.78 1.44
C ILE A 61 3.79 9.91 0.36
N ARG A 62 3.45 9.77 -0.92
CA ARG A 62 4.40 9.94 -2.03
C ARG A 62 5.11 11.29 -1.95
N SER A 63 4.36 12.37 -1.73
CA SER A 63 4.93 13.72 -1.65
C SER A 63 5.85 13.93 -0.44
N GLY A 64 5.49 13.35 0.71
CA GLY A 64 6.28 13.49 1.94
C GLY A 64 7.49 12.57 2.01
N VAL A 65 7.41 11.38 1.40
CA VAL A 65 8.56 10.46 1.29
C VAL A 65 9.58 10.98 0.28
N GLY A 66 9.14 11.66 -0.79
CA GLY A 66 10.02 12.39 -1.70
C GLY A 66 10.82 11.52 -2.67
N GLU A 67 10.45 10.25 -2.80
CA GLU A 67 11.08 9.28 -3.71
C GLU A 67 10.64 9.53 -5.17
N PRO A 68 11.57 9.79 -6.11
CA PRO A 68 11.23 10.24 -7.47
C PRO A 68 10.53 9.18 -8.32
N ASP A 69 10.85 7.91 -8.10
CA ASP A 69 10.29 6.77 -8.84
C ASP A 69 9.02 6.20 -8.17
N CYS A 70 8.62 6.77 -7.03
CA CYS A 70 7.48 6.33 -6.27
C CYS A 70 6.17 6.69 -6.98
N ARG A 71 5.33 5.68 -7.22
CA ARG A 71 4.03 5.80 -7.88
C ARG A 71 2.90 5.45 -6.92
N VAL A 72 1.71 5.95 -7.24
CA VAL A 72 0.45 5.64 -6.54
C VAL A 72 -0.38 4.77 -7.46
N GLN A 73 -0.93 3.70 -6.92
CA GLN A 73 -1.91 2.85 -7.59
C GLN A 73 -3.15 2.76 -6.72
N ALA A 74 -4.24 3.39 -7.14
CA ALA A 74 -5.52 3.34 -6.45
C ALA A 74 -6.39 2.22 -7.03
N ALA A 75 -7.17 1.56 -6.18
CA ALA A 75 -8.23 0.65 -6.61
C ALA A 75 -9.39 1.46 -7.21
N GLU A 76 -10.15 0.88 -8.13
CA GLU A 76 -11.29 1.54 -8.79
C GLU A 76 -12.37 2.03 -7.80
N GLY A 77 -12.44 1.45 -6.60
CA GLY A 77 -13.37 1.85 -5.53
C GLY A 77 -12.92 3.07 -4.70
N GLY A 78 -11.66 3.53 -4.84
CA GLY A 78 -11.13 4.70 -4.13
C GLY A 78 -10.86 4.52 -2.62
N GLU A 79 -11.19 3.36 -2.06
CA GLU A 79 -11.00 3.00 -0.63
C GLU A 79 -9.60 2.44 -0.34
N ASP A 80 -8.91 1.95 -1.38
CA ASP A 80 -7.59 1.34 -1.27
C ASP A 80 -6.60 1.98 -2.26
N ALA A 81 -5.35 2.12 -1.83
CA ALA A 81 -4.25 2.55 -2.69
C ALA A 81 -2.91 2.01 -2.21
N VAL A 82 -1.96 1.83 -3.13
CA VAL A 82 -0.58 1.43 -2.82
C VAL A 82 0.40 2.49 -3.28
N VAL A 83 1.42 2.73 -2.47
CA VAL A 83 2.51 3.69 -2.69
C VAL A 83 3.82 2.92 -2.77
N GLY A 84 4.54 3.06 -3.89
CA GLY A 84 5.83 2.43 -4.09
C GLY A 84 6.25 2.42 -5.56
N PRO A 85 7.42 1.87 -5.91
CA PRO A 85 8.42 1.32 -5.00
C PRO A 85 9.06 2.42 -4.12
N LEU A 86 9.33 2.09 -2.86
CA LEU A 86 10.12 2.92 -1.95
C LEU A 86 11.57 2.42 -2.02
N ARG A 87 12.45 3.14 -2.74
CA ARG A 87 13.84 2.74 -2.97
C ARG A 87 14.75 3.19 -1.83
N ARG A 88 14.56 2.62 -0.63
CA ARG A 88 15.43 2.93 0.51
C ARG A 88 16.57 1.95 0.71
N GLU A 89 17.70 2.49 1.15
CA GLU A 89 18.94 1.77 1.45
C GLU A 89 18.81 0.73 2.57
N THR A 90 17.80 0.85 3.46
CA THR A 90 17.63 -0.03 4.62
C THR A 90 16.84 -1.30 4.33
N GLY A 91 15.99 -1.33 3.31
CA GLY A 91 15.17 -2.51 2.99
C GLY A 91 14.18 -2.92 4.09
N ASP A 92 13.98 -2.12 5.15
CA ASP A 92 13.12 -2.45 6.28
C ASP A 92 11.70 -1.89 6.10
N PRO A 93 10.67 -2.76 6.01
CA PRO A 93 9.28 -2.34 6.00
C PRO A 93 8.83 -1.45 7.17
N LEU A 94 9.42 -1.60 8.36
CA LEU A 94 9.06 -0.80 9.53
C LEU A 94 9.43 0.68 9.35
N ASP A 95 10.57 0.95 8.73
CA ASP A 95 11.00 2.31 8.44
C ASP A 95 10.11 2.95 7.38
N ALA A 96 9.77 2.20 6.32
CA ALA A 96 8.81 2.64 5.31
C ALA A 96 7.45 3.01 5.92
N LEU A 97 6.96 2.23 6.88
CA LEU A 97 5.72 2.55 7.61
C LEU A 97 5.86 3.85 8.42
N ARG A 98 6.94 4.00 9.20
CA ARG A 98 7.17 5.19 10.04
C ARG A 98 7.28 6.46 9.23
N GLU A 99 7.83 6.38 8.03
CA GLU A 99 7.98 7.52 7.14
C GLU A 99 6.67 7.91 6.48
N ALA A 100 5.85 6.92 6.08
CA ALA A 100 4.48 7.19 5.67
C ALA A 100 3.65 7.83 6.80
N MET A 101 3.78 7.33 8.03
CA MET A 101 3.15 7.93 9.21
C MET A 101 3.63 9.38 9.43
N THR A 102 4.93 9.64 9.26
CA THR A 102 5.54 10.97 9.40
C THR A 102 5.05 11.91 8.30
N ALA A 103 4.99 11.45 7.05
CA ALA A 103 4.48 12.21 5.91
C ALA A 103 3.02 12.64 6.09
N LEU A 104 2.22 11.79 6.73
CA LEU A 104 0.83 12.07 7.07
C LEU A 104 0.65 12.84 8.39
N GLY A 105 1.71 12.99 9.17
CA GLY A 105 1.69 13.61 10.50
C GLY A 105 0.74 12.92 11.48
N GLY A 106 0.26 13.67 12.48
CA GLY A 106 -0.75 13.21 13.44
C GLY A 106 -0.29 12.15 14.43
N THR A 107 -1.22 11.72 15.30
CA THR A 107 -0.99 10.66 16.27
C THR A 107 -1.50 9.35 15.73
N TRP A 108 -0.65 8.32 15.77
CA TRP A 108 -0.96 6.98 15.31
C TRP A 108 -1.13 6.02 16.48
N GLY A 109 -1.89 4.95 16.25
CA GLY A 109 -1.91 3.80 17.14
C GLY A 109 -0.56 3.08 17.20
N GLU A 110 -0.50 2.06 18.04
CA GLU A 110 0.68 1.19 18.13
C GLU A 110 0.95 0.48 16.80
N VAL A 111 2.21 0.43 16.40
CA VAL A 111 2.65 -0.33 15.23
C VAL A 111 2.70 -1.81 15.59
N ALA A 112 2.05 -2.65 14.79
CA ALA A 112 2.03 -4.10 14.98
C ALA A 112 2.67 -4.83 13.80
N ALA A 113 3.43 -5.89 14.06
CA ALA A 113 3.82 -6.87 13.05
C ALA A 113 2.67 -7.88 12.89
N VAL A 114 1.84 -7.71 11.86
CA VAL A 114 0.64 -8.53 11.62
C VAL A 114 0.93 -9.82 10.87
N SER A 115 2.10 -9.90 10.21
CA SER A 115 2.70 -11.13 9.73
C SER A 115 4.18 -11.11 10.09
N PRO A 116 4.59 -11.73 11.21
CA PRO A 116 5.99 -11.76 11.65
C PRO A 116 6.76 -12.88 10.94
N GLY A 117 8.03 -12.63 10.60
CA GLY A 117 8.89 -13.59 9.90
C GLY A 117 10.08 -12.90 9.26
N ASP A 118 10.73 -13.58 8.33
CA ASP A 118 11.88 -13.04 7.59
C ASP A 118 11.49 -11.88 6.64
N ASP A 119 10.22 -11.85 6.18
CA ASP A 119 9.66 -10.73 5.41
C ASP A 119 8.39 -10.18 6.11
N PRO A 120 8.54 -9.32 7.12
CA PRO A 120 7.43 -8.91 7.97
C PRO A 120 6.45 -7.94 7.28
N VAL A 121 5.19 -8.04 7.65
CA VAL A 121 4.16 -7.03 7.34
C VAL A 121 3.86 -6.23 8.60
N TYR A 122 4.15 -4.93 8.56
CA TYR A 122 3.80 -4.01 9.64
C TYR A 122 2.51 -3.27 9.33
N TYR A 123 1.79 -2.94 10.39
CA TYR A 123 0.50 -2.28 10.33
C TYR A 123 0.43 -1.16 11.36
N ALA A 124 -0.22 -0.06 10.98
CA ALA A 124 -0.66 0.99 11.89
C ALA A 124 -1.98 1.58 11.41
N CYS A 125 -2.76 2.12 12.34
CA CYS A 125 -3.96 2.88 11.99
C CYS A 125 -4.11 4.13 12.84
N ARG A 126 -4.94 5.05 12.35
CA ARG A 126 -5.37 6.23 13.09
C ARG A 126 -6.78 6.64 12.68
N ASP A 127 -7.46 7.31 13.60
CA ASP A 127 -8.63 8.12 13.27
C ASP A 127 -8.14 9.49 12.77
N ALA A 128 -8.75 10.00 11.71
CA ALA A 128 -8.46 11.29 11.09
C ALA A 128 -9.77 12.00 10.73
N VAL A 129 -9.71 13.27 10.35
CA VAL A 129 -10.89 14.04 9.93
C VAL A 129 -10.74 14.37 8.44
N GLU A 130 -11.80 14.19 7.65
CA GLU A 130 -11.84 14.47 6.20
C GLU A 130 -11.25 15.83 5.80
N GLY A 131 -11.43 16.85 6.66
CA GLY A 131 -11.01 18.24 6.46
C GLY A 131 -9.50 18.48 6.37
N ASP A 132 -8.68 17.44 6.40
CA ASP A 132 -7.31 17.51 5.93
C ASP A 132 -7.24 17.78 4.41
N ALA A 133 -8.28 17.46 3.63
CA ALA A 133 -8.45 17.84 2.22
C ALA A 133 -9.50 18.96 2.09
N ASP A 134 -9.14 20.09 1.46
CA ASP A 134 -9.96 21.29 1.30
C ASP A 134 -11.41 21.01 0.85
N GLY A 135 -12.37 20.99 1.79
CA GLY A 135 -13.81 20.88 1.51
C GLY A 135 -14.65 20.60 2.77
N PRO A 136 -15.95 20.95 2.79
CA PRO A 136 -16.83 20.78 3.95
C PRO A 136 -17.31 19.32 4.06
N GLY A 137 -16.39 18.41 4.38
CA GLY A 137 -16.67 17.06 4.84
C GLY A 137 -16.05 16.92 6.22
N GLY A 138 -16.87 16.73 7.25
CA GLY A 138 -16.47 16.66 8.64
C GLY A 138 -16.50 15.23 9.20
N GLY A 139 -16.50 14.23 8.33
CA GLY A 139 -16.51 12.83 8.73
C GLY A 139 -15.19 12.43 9.40
N VAL A 140 -15.29 11.58 10.43
CA VAL A 140 -14.12 10.85 10.92
C VAL A 140 -13.84 9.74 9.92
N VAL A 141 -12.61 9.69 9.41
CA VAL A 141 -12.12 8.60 8.57
C VAL A 141 -11.10 7.80 9.35
N ARG A 142 -11.06 6.49 9.15
CA ARG A 142 -9.98 5.66 9.70
C ARG A 142 -8.99 5.35 8.60
N ILE A 143 -7.74 5.74 8.80
CA ILE A 143 -6.65 5.46 7.88
C ILE A 143 -5.88 4.26 8.41
N HIS A 144 -5.73 3.26 7.56
CA HIS A 144 -4.94 2.08 7.80
C HIS A 144 -3.74 2.08 6.87
N LEU A 145 -2.57 1.75 7.41
CA LEU A 145 -1.34 1.59 6.67
C LEU A 145 -0.78 0.20 6.89
N TRP A 146 -0.31 -0.42 5.81
CA TRP A 146 0.55 -1.60 5.87
C TRP A 146 1.84 -1.32 5.12
N ALA A 147 2.97 -1.78 5.63
CA ALA A 147 4.23 -1.73 4.92
C ALA A 147 4.90 -3.11 4.90
N ALA A 148 5.37 -3.48 3.72
CA ALA A 148 6.07 -4.74 3.45
C ALA A 148 6.76 -4.64 2.09
N THR A 149 7.46 -5.70 1.69
CA THR A 149 7.69 -5.93 0.26
C THR A 149 6.35 -6.14 -0.45
N ALA A 150 6.26 -5.78 -1.72
CA ALA A 150 5.03 -6.00 -2.49
C ALA A 150 4.60 -7.47 -2.48
N TRP A 151 5.56 -8.40 -2.52
CA TRP A 151 5.31 -9.84 -2.36
C TRP A 151 4.65 -10.19 -1.02
N SER A 152 5.24 -9.80 0.10
CA SER A 152 4.74 -10.18 1.43
C SER A 152 3.38 -9.56 1.72
N LEU A 153 3.15 -8.34 1.23
CA LEU A 153 1.84 -7.72 1.30
C LEU A 153 0.79 -8.52 0.52
N ALA A 154 1.11 -8.94 -0.72
CA ALA A 154 0.21 -9.74 -1.56
C ALA A 154 -0.17 -11.06 -0.89
N ARG A 155 0.83 -11.77 -0.35
CA ARG A 155 0.64 -13.01 0.40
C ARG A 155 -0.25 -12.80 1.62
N TYR A 156 0.04 -11.78 2.43
CA TYR A 156 -0.75 -11.47 3.63
C TYR A 156 -2.21 -11.20 3.29
N VAL A 157 -2.49 -10.37 2.27
CA VAL A 157 -3.87 -10.12 1.82
C VAL A 157 -4.55 -11.40 1.32
N GLY A 158 -3.80 -12.27 0.63
CA GLY A 158 -4.24 -13.60 0.24
C GLY A 158 -4.77 -14.43 1.42
N GLU A 159 -3.96 -14.53 2.48
CA GLU A 159 -4.26 -15.30 3.71
C GLU A 159 -5.43 -14.74 4.52
N GLN A 160 -5.69 -13.43 4.48
CA GLN A 160 -6.80 -12.82 5.24
C GLN A 160 -8.17 -12.99 4.58
N ALA A 161 -8.21 -13.43 3.31
CA ALA A 161 -9.45 -13.54 2.55
C ALA A 161 -10.02 -14.97 2.49
N ASP A 162 -9.31 -15.94 3.07
CA ASP A 162 -9.74 -17.33 3.26
C ASP A 162 -10.32 -17.55 4.67
#